data_AF-A0A257PDY6-F1
#
_entry.id   AF-A0A257PDY6-F1
#
_cell.length_a   1.000
_cell.length_b   1.000
_cell.length_c   1.000
_cell.angle_alpha   90.00
_cell.angle_beta   90.00
_cell.angle_gamma   90.00
#
_symmetry.space_group_name_H-M   'P 1'
#
loop_
_entity.id
_entity.type
_entity.pdbx_description
1 polymer ?
#
loop_
_entity_poly.entity_id
_entity_poly.type
_entity_poly.pdbx_seq_one_letter_code
_entity_poly.pdbx_strand_id
1 'polypeptide(L)'
;MQKTDDRKAGGEVLAAARPTRSRPFDTGNLRGFEAAARLGSFTAAADALALTQSALSRQIQTLEASVGVPLFVREGPRVRLSPAGEQFAAAVRQALHTLDTAVDSLRAGLGRPRVQLTTFASLASQWLIPRLGEFQTAHPDIDIAVETFDNLSDLEAGGLDMAIRRLRDDNPLARAPHTTFLFGEQITPVCSPALA
;
A
#
# COMPACT_ATOMS: atom_id res chain seq x y z
N MET A 1 19.62 25.82 -63.12
CA MET A 1 20.07 24.48 -62.70
C MET A 1 19.69 24.33 -61.23
N GLN A 2 18.55 23.67 -60.98
CA GLN A 2 17.95 23.48 -59.66
C GLN A 2 18.72 22.35 -58.93
N LYS A 3 19.14 22.59 -57.68
CA LYS A 3 19.59 21.53 -56.75
C LYS A 3 19.26 22.01 -55.32
N THR A 4 18.12 21.54 -54.79
CA THR A 4 18.01 20.64 -53.61
C THR A 4 18.61 21.27 -52.34
N ASP A 5 17.76 21.82 -51.48
CA ASP A 5 17.24 21.17 -50.26
C ASP A 5 18.25 21.22 -49.12
N ASP A 6 17.97 22.06 -48.13
CA ASP A 6 18.52 21.95 -46.78
C ASP A 6 17.56 22.65 -45.80
N ARG A 7 16.40 22.01 -45.57
CA ARG A 7 15.63 22.25 -44.34
C ARG A 7 16.43 21.68 -43.16
N LYS A 8 17.25 22.50 -42.51
CA LYS A 8 17.76 22.18 -41.17
C LYS A 8 16.65 22.40 -40.15
N ALA A 9 16.00 21.29 -39.83
CA ALA A 9 15.12 21.13 -38.69
C ALA A 9 15.84 21.51 -37.39
N GLY A 10 15.12 22.22 -36.52
CA GLY A 10 15.53 22.51 -35.16
C GLY A 10 15.82 21.22 -34.39
N GLY A 11 17.06 21.07 -33.97
CA GLY A 11 17.41 20.14 -32.90
C GLY A 11 16.96 20.75 -31.58
N GLU A 12 15.72 20.45 -31.19
CA GLU A 12 15.30 20.56 -29.80
C GLU A 12 16.30 19.80 -28.95
N VAL A 13 17.05 20.54 -28.13
CA VAL A 13 17.90 20.00 -27.10
C VAL A 13 16.95 19.35 -26.09
N LEU A 14 16.70 18.05 -26.22
CA LEU A 14 16.06 17.25 -25.18
C LEU A 14 16.91 17.41 -23.92
N ALA A 15 16.43 18.27 -23.01
CA ALA A 15 16.96 18.38 -21.67
C ALA A 15 16.87 17.00 -21.02
N ALA A 16 18.00 16.31 -20.94
CA ALA A 16 18.12 15.05 -20.23
C ALA A 16 17.56 15.24 -18.83
N ALA A 17 16.43 14.57 -18.53
CA ALA A 17 15.81 14.57 -17.23
C ALA A 17 16.85 14.15 -16.20
N ARG A 18 17.24 15.12 -15.37
CA ARG A 18 18.27 14.97 -14.34
C ARG A 18 17.80 13.89 -13.38
N PRO A 19 18.53 12.78 -13.17
CA PRO A 19 18.09 11.73 -12.27
C PRO A 19 17.89 12.35 -10.88
N THR A 20 16.65 12.35 -10.40
CA THR A 20 16.31 12.71 -9.03
C THR A 20 17.16 11.81 -8.14
N ARG A 21 18.18 12.38 -7.50
CA ARG A 21 19.03 11.64 -6.56
C ARG A 21 18.15 11.24 -5.38
N SER A 22 17.50 10.09 -5.49
CA SER A 22 16.86 9.41 -4.37
C SER A 22 17.99 9.05 -3.40
N ARG A 23 18.15 9.85 -2.34
CA ARG A 23 18.94 9.40 -1.20
C ARG A 23 18.13 8.28 -0.58
N PRO A 24 18.65 7.04 -0.52
CA PRO A 24 17.96 6.00 0.23
C PRO A 24 17.72 6.51 1.64
N PHE A 25 16.45 6.59 2.05
CA PHE A 25 16.12 6.92 3.43
C PHE A 25 16.39 5.70 4.30
N ASP A 26 16.76 5.93 5.56
CA ASP A 26 17.04 4.84 6.49
C ASP A 26 15.74 4.06 6.76
N THR A 27 15.68 2.80 6.35
CA THR A 27 14.55 1.89 6.60
C THR A 27 14.55 1.36 8.04
N GLY A 28 15.58 1.71 8.83
CA GLY A 28 15.61 1.50 10.25
C GLY A 28 14.35 2.08 10.90
N ASN A 29 13.58 1.20 11.53
CA ASN A 29 12.45 1.52 12.41
C ASN A 29 11.09 1.79 11.75
N LEU A 30 10.87 1.33 10.51
CA LEU A 30 9.54 1.35 9.88
C LEU A 30 8.45 0.65 10.71
N ARG A 31 8.81 -0.42 11.45
CA ARG A 31 7.88 -1.11 12.37
C ARG A 31 7.46 -0.24 13.55
N GLY A 32 8.36 0.59 14.06
CA GLY A 32 8.05 1.56 15.13
C GLY A 32 7.05 2.61 14.67
N PHE A 33 7.27 3.14 13.46
CA PHE A 33 6.33 4.05 12.81
C PHE A 33 4.96 3.41 12.57
N GLU A 34 4.91 2.20 11.99
CA GLU A 34 3.65 1.48 11.76
C GLU A 34 2.88 1.25 13.05
N ALA A 35 3.55 0.76 14.11
CA ALA A 35 2.91 0.50 15.39
C ALA A 35 2.35 1.78 16.03
N ALA A 36 3.11 2.89 15.97
CA ALA A 36 2.65 4.18 16.46
C ALA A 36 1.46 4.73 15.67
N ALA A 37 1.48 4.58 14.34
CA ALA A 37 0.39 4.94 13.45
C ALA A 37 -0.89 4.17 13.76
N ARG A 38 -0.78 2.85 13.98
CA ARG A 38 -1.90 1.96 14.28
C ARG A 38 -2.50 2.18 15.67
N LEU A 39 -1.66 2.44 16.67
CA LEU A 39 -2.09 2.56 18.08
C LEU A 39 -2.41 3.99 18.53
N GLY A 40 -1.96 5.01 17.79
CA GLY A 40 -2.18 6.43 18.15
C GLY A 40 -1.48 6.84 19.45
N SER A 41 -0.48 6.06 19.90
CA SER A 41 0.25 6.27 21.15
C SER A 41 1.68 5.73 21.03
N PHE A 42 2.67 6.59 21.27
CA PHE A 42 4.07 6.17 21.32
C PHE A 42 4.37 5.27 22.51
N THR A 43 3.67 5.43 23.64
CA THR A 43 3.86 4.52 24.79
C THR A 43 3.38 3.12 24.43
N ALA A 44 2.15 2.99 23.92
CA ALA A 44 1.60 1.69 23.57
C ALA A 44 2.38 0.99 22.45
N ALA A 45 2.88 1.76 21.47
CA ALA A 45 3.72 1.23 20.40
C ALA A 45 5.10 0.79 20.88
N ALA A 46 5.70 1.52 21.83
CA ALA A 46 6.98 1.13 22.42
C ALA A 46 6.82 -0.17 23.22
N ASP A 47 5.76 -0.27 24.04
CA ASP A 47 5.44 -1.48 24.80
C ASP A 47 5.25 -2.70 23.87
N ALA A 48 4.51 -2.53 22.77
CA ALA A 48 4.27 -3.59 21.78
C ALA A 48 5.54 -4.09 21.08
N LEU A 49 6.59 -3.27 21.01
CA LEU A 49 7.86 -3.58 20.35
C LEU A 49 9.00 -3.87 21.35
N ALA A 50 8.69 -3.96 22.65
CA ALA A 50 9.68 -4.10 23.72
C ALA A 50 10.77 -3.01 23.68
N LEU A 51 10.37 -1.77 23.38
CA LEU A 51 11.23 -0.59 23.36
C LEU A 51 10.84 0.37 24.49
N THR A 52 11.75 1.27 24.85
CA THR A 52 11.36 2.42 25.67
C THR A 52 10.65 3.47 24.81
N GLN A 53 9.72 4.22 25.42
CA GLN A 53 9.05 5.33 24.74
C GLN A 53 10.06 6.36 24.20
N SER A 54 11.17 6.61 24.92
CA SER A 54 12.24 7.51 24.48
C SER A 54 12.98 6.99 23.26
N ALA A 55 13.22 5.67 23.16
CA ALA A 55 13.83 5.04 21.99
C ALA A 55 12.91 5.16 20.78
N LEU A 56 11.62 4.80 20.92
CA LEU A 56 10.67 4.92 19.82
C LEU A 56 10.51 6.38 19.36
N SER A 57 10.39 7.33 20.29
CA SER A 57 10.31 8.76 19.97
C SER A 57 11.51 9.24 19.15
N ARG A 58 12.73 8.80 19.51
CA ARG A 58 13.95 9.12 18.75
C ARG A 58 13.95 8.48 17.36
N GLN A 59 13.46 7.25 17.22
CA GLN A 59 13.31 6.59 15.93
C GLN A 59 12.36 7.38 15.01
N ILE A 60 11.20 7.80 15.53
CA ILE A 60 10.24 8.62 14.77
C ILE A 60 10.84 9.97 14.38
N GLN A 61 11.53 10.67 15.29
CA GLN A 61 12.19 11.94 14.98
C GLN A 61 13.24 11.79 13.89
N THR A 62 14.02 10.70 13.93
CA THR A 62 15.03 10.41 12.90
C THR A 62 14.38 10.15 11.54
N LEU A 63 13.26 9.42 11.54
CA LEU A 63 12.48 9.14 10.34
C LEU A 63 11.89 10.43 9.74
N GLU A 64 11.23 11.26 10.56
CA GLU A 64 10.69 12.56 10.13
C GLU A 64 11.79 13.49 9.61
N ALA A 65 12.98 13.50 10.23
CA ALA A 65 14.13 14.25 9.73
C ALA A 65 14.64 13.74 8.37
N SER A 66 14.61 12.42 8.15
CA SER A 66 15.02 11.82 6.87
C SER A 66 14.02 12.08 5.74
N VAL A 67 12.72 12.06 6.05
CA VAL A 67 11.63 12.34 5.10
C VAL A 67 11.49 13.85 4.86
N GLY A 68 11.87 14.67 5.85
CA GLY A 68 11.87 16.14 5.77
C GLY A 68 10.53 16.80 6.13
N VAL A 69 9.53 16.02 6.55
CA VAL A 69 8.22 16.54 7.00
C VAL A 69 7.74 15.80 8.25
N PRO A 70 6.94 16.45 9.13
CA PRO A 70 6.30 15.78 10.25
C PRO A 70 5.29 14.74 9.76
N LEU A 71 5.39 13.53 10.29
CA LEU A 71 4.48 12.41 10.02
C LEU A 71 3.44 12.26 11.12
N PHE A 72 3.71 12.76 12.33
CA PHE A 72 2.74 12.83 13.42
C PHE A 72 2.43 14.26 13.83
N VAL A 73 1.20 14.47 14.31
CA VAL A 73 0.75 15.67 15.00
C VAL A 73 0.32 15.31 16.42
N ARG A 74 0.63 16.18 17.37
CA ARG A 74 0.20 16.00 18.77
C ARG A 74 -1.25 16.41 18.93
N GLU A 75 -2.02 15.56 19.60
CA GLU A 75 -3.43 15.79 19.92
C GLU A 75 -3.62 15.49 21.42
N GLY A 76 -3.19 16.43 22.25
CA GLY A 76 -3.11 16.26 23.71
C GLY A 76 -2.19 15.11 24.11
N PRO A 77 -2.66 14.12 24.89
CA PRO A 77 -1.86 12.95 25.29
C PRO A 77 -1.73 11.89 24.18
N ARG A 78 -2.41 12.07 23.04
CA ARG A 78 -2.37 11.14 21.90
C ARG A 78 -1.58 11.73 20.73
N VAL A 79 -1.24 10.85 19.80
CA VAL A 79 -0.65 11.24 18.51
C VAL A 79 -1.54 10.76 17.38
N ARG A 80 -1.62 11.57 16.32
CA ARG A 80 -2.33 11.24 15.08
C ARG A 80 -1.40 11.44 13.90
N LEU A 81 -1.62 10.72 12.81
CA LEU A 81 -0.89 10.95 11.56
C LEU A 81 -1.21 12.35 11.01
N SER A 82 -0.18 13.01 10.47
CA SER A 82 -0.36 14.14 9.57
C SER A 82 -0.87 13.64 8.20
N PRO A 83 -1.35 14.51 7.30
CA PRO A 83 -1.69 14.10 5.94
C PRO A 83 -0.52 13.44 5.18
N ALA A 84 0.73 13.86 5.45
CA ALA A 84 1.92 13.20 4.92
C ALA A 84 2.16 11.85 5.61
N GLY A 85 1.91 11.77 6.92
CA GLY A 85 1.96 10.53 7.70
C GLY A 85 0.97 9.47 7.21
N GLU A 86 -0.25 9.86 6.81
CA GLU A 86 -1.24 8.94 6.26
C GLU A 86 -0.79 8.32 4.94
N GLN A 87 -0.27 9.15 4.02
CA GLN A 87 0.30 8.70 2.75
C GLN A 87 1.51 7.78 2.97
N PHE A 88 2.42 8.18 3.86
CA PHE A 88 3.60 7.38 4.17
C PHE A 88 3.24 6.06 4.87
N ALA A 89 2.24 6.05 5.76
CA ALA A 89 1.77 4.84 6.42
C ALA A 89 1.15 3.83 5.45
N ALA A 90 0.46 4.30 4.41
CA ALA A 90 -0.01 3.40 3.34
C ALA A 90 1.16 2.70 2.64
N ALA A 91 2.21 3.43 2.26
CA ALA A 91 3.39 2.86 1.61
C ALA A 91 4.19 1.93 2.54
N VAL A 92 4.40 2.33 3.80
CA VAL A 92 5.13 1.53 4.78
C VAL A 92 4.43 0.20 5.07
N ARG A 93 3.09 0.20 5.22
CA ARG A 93 2.34 -1.05 5.45
C ARG A 93 2.51 -2.04 4.30
N GLN A 94 2.41 -1.56 3.06
CA GLN A 94 2.60 -2.40 1.88
C GLN A 94 4.03 -2.96 1.80
N ALA A 95 5.04 -2.13 2.07
CA ALA A 95 6.44 -2.56 2.04
C ALA A 95 6.74 -3.60 3.14
N LEU A 96 6.26 -3.38 4.37
CA LEU A 96 6.42 -4.33 5.47
C LEU A 96 5.71 -5.65 5.17
N HIS A 97 4.49 -5.59 4.62
CA HIS A 97 3.77 -6.80 4.21
C HIS A 97 4.54 -7.63 3.18
N THR A 98 5.05 -6.96 2.13
CA THR A 98 5.83 -7.61 1.08
C THR A 98 7.05 -8.34 1.66
N LEU A 99 7.76 -7.68 2.59
CA LEU A 99 8.90 -8.26 3.28
C LEU A 99 8.50 -9.43 4.19
N ASP A 100 7.42 -9.28 4.97
CA ASP A 100 6.93 -10.32 5.87
C ASP A 100 6.48 -11.56 5.07
N THR A 101 5.78 -11.38 3.96
CA THR A 101 5.41 -12.45 3.02
C THR A 101 6.63 -13.16 2.44
N ALA A 102 7.64 -12.41 1.98
CA ALA A 102 8.85 -12.99 1.42
C ALA A 102 9.61 -13.82 2.47
N VAL A 103 9.72 -13.29 3.69
CA VAL A 103 10.35 -13.99 4.81
C VAL A 103 9.56 -15.24 5.21
N ASP A 104 8.24 -15.17 5.28
CA ASP A 104 7.38 -16.31 5.57
C ASP A 104 7.52 -17.40 4.51
N SER A 105 7.60 -17.02 3.23
CA SER A 105 7.81 -17.97 2.13
C SER A 105 9.16 -18.68 2.24
N LEU A 106 10.22 -17.96 2.63
CA LEU A 106 11.54 -18.55 2.88
C LEU A 106 11.52 -19.49 4.09
N ARG A 107 10.82 -19.12 5.17
CA ARG A 107 10.69 -19.93 6.39
C ARG A 107 9.82 -21.17 6.18
N ALA A 108 8.81 -21.07 5.31
CA ALA A 108 7.90 -22.16 5.01
C ALA A 108 8.57 -23.29 4.22
N GLY A 109 9.74 -23.06 3.60
CA GLY A 109 10.57 -24.07 2.94
C GLY A 109 9.80 -24.89 1.90
N LEU A 110 9.83 -24.48 0.62
CA LEU A 110 9.09 -25.16 -0.47
C LEU A 110 7.60 -25.39 -0.13
N GLY A 111 6.98 -24.40 0.55
CA GLY A 111 5.55 -24.40 0.82
C GLY A 111 4.70 -24.31 -0.45
N ARG A 112 3.40 -24.56 -0.27
CA ARG A 112 2.39 -24.42 -1.32
C ARG A 112 2.49 -23.04 -2.00
N PRO A 113 2.28 -22.95 -3.33
CA PRO A 113 2.21 -21.67 -4.01
C PRO A 113 1.17 -20.78 -3.31
N ARG A 114 1.62 -19.62 -2.84
CA ARG A 114 0.79 -18.65 -2.13
C ARG A 114 0.39 -17.53 -3.07
N VAL A 115 -0.91 -17.25 -3.15
CA VAL A 115 -1.48 -16.14 -3.92
C VAL A 115 -1.81 -15.00 -2.95
N GLN A 116 -1.13 -13.88 -3.12
CA GLN A 116 -1.34 -12.64 -2.39
C GLN A 116 -2.37 -11.78 -3.11
N LEU A 117 -3.53 -11.63 -2.48
CA LEU A 117 -4.64 -10.87 -3.01
C LEU A 117 -4.99 -9.70 -2.10
N THR A 118 -5.13 -8.51 -2.66
CA THR A 118 -5.63 -7.35 -1.92
C THR A 118 -7.04 -6.96 -2.33
N THR A 119 -7.86 -6.50 -1.38
CA THR A 119 -9.17 -5.91 -1.67
C THR A 119 -9.57 -4.87 -0.61
N PHE A 120 -10.82 -4.40 -0.63
CA PHE A 120 -11.41 -3.51 0.36
C PHE A 120 -12.27 -4.31 1.36
N ALA A 121 -12.43 -3.79 2.57
CA ALA A 121 -12.94 -4.58 3.71
C ALA A 121 -14.35 -5.16 3.50
N SER A 122 -15.27 -4.40 2.89
CA SER A 122 -16.62 -4.89 2.61
C SER A 122 -16.63 -6.03 1.59
N LEU A 123 -15.83 -5.96 0.52
CA LEU A 123 -15.75 -7.04 -0.45
C LEU A 123 -15.15 -8.32 0.15
N ALA A 124 -14.07 -8.17 0.93
CA ALA A 124 -13.42 -9.28 1.60
C ALA A 124 -14.42 -10.07 2.45
N SER A 125 -15.13 -9.36 3.33
CA SER A 125 -16.05 -9.96 4.30
C SER A 125 -17.37 -10.44 3.69
N GLN A 126 -17.95 -9.68 2.75
CA GLN A 126 -19.31 -9.94 2.27
C GLN A 126 -19.36 -10.83 1.02
N TRP A 127 -18.27 -10.92 0.25
CA TRP A 127 -18.27 -11.65 -1.02
C TRP A 127 -17.16 -12.69 -1.13
N LEU A 128 -15.92 -12.32 -0.79
CA LEU A 128 -14.74 -13.15 -1.04
C LEU A 128 -14.59 -14.30 -0.03
N ILE A 129 -14.51 -13.99 1.27
CA ILE A 129 -14.31 -15.00 2.34
C ILE A 129 -15.39 -16.09 2.30
N PRO A 130 -16.69 -15.78 2.13
CA PRO A 130 -17.73 -16.82 2.02
C PRO A 130 -17.50 -17.82 0.89
N ARG A 131 -16.82 -17.42 -0.20
CA ARG A 131 -16.51 -18.27 -1.36
C ARG A 131 -15.15 -18.96 -1.26
N LEU A 132 -14.28 -18.44 -0.39
CA LEU A 132 -12.92 -18.91 -0.26
C LEU A 132 -12.85 -20.35 0.30
N GLY A 133 -13.82 -20.74 1.15
CA GLY A 133 -13.89 -22.09 1.69
C GLY A 133 -14.09 -23.18 0.64
N GLU A 134 -15.01 -22.95 -0.31
CA GLU A 134 -15.23 -23.87 -1.45
C GLU A 134 -13.99 -23.93 -2.34
N PHE A 135 -13.37 -22.77 -2.62
CA PHE A 135 -12.14 -22.70 -3.39
C PHE A 135 -10.99 -23.48 -2.75
N GLN A 136 -10.73 -23.27 -1.45
CA GLN A 136 -9.64 -23.97 -0.73
C GLN A 136 -9.88 -25.48 -0.67
N THR A 137 -11.15 -25.91 -0.65
CA THR A 137 -11.49 -27.34 -0.71
C THR A 137 -11.20 -27.93 -2.10
N ALA A 138 -11.47 -27.17 -3.17
CA ALA A 138 -11.22 -27.59 -4.55
C ALA A 138 -9.73 -27.49 -4.95
N HIS A 139 -8.99 -26.57 -4.34
CA HIS A 139 -7.58 -26.28 -4.61
C HIS A 139 -6.76 -26.31 -3.31
N PRO A 140 -6.63 -27.48 -2.66
CA PRO A 140 -5.97 -27.59 -1.37
C PRO A 140 -4.47 -27.28 -1.45
N ASP A 141 -3.85 -27.32 -2.63
CA ASP A 141 -2.45 -27.04 -2.88
C ASP A 141 -2.12 -25.54 -3.04
N ILE A 142 -3.12 -24.66 -2.99
CA ILE A 142 -2.95 -23.21 -3.13
C ILE A 142 -3.28 -22.52 -1.80
N ASP A 143 -2.33 -21.75 -1.28
CA ASP A 143 -2.57 -20.90 -0.12
C ASP A 143 -3.02 -19.51 -0.59
N ILE A 144 -4.17 -19.04 -0.13
CA ILE A 144 -4.63 -17.67 -0.44
C ILE A 144 -4.44 -16.78 0.78
N ALA A 145 -3.70 -15.69 0.61
CA ALA A 145 -3.62 -14.61 1.58
C ALA A 145 -4.40 -13.42 1.08
N VAL A 146 -5.37 -12.99 1.88
CA VAL A 146 -6.23 -11.85 1.60
C VAL A 146 -5.86 -10.71 2.52
N GLU A 147 -5.54 -9.57 1.93
CA GLU A 147 -5.27 -8.34 2.66
C GLU A 147 -6.25 -7.24 2.30
N THR A 148 -6.66 -6.47 3.29
CA THR A 148 -7.61 -5.38 3.10
C THR A 148 -6.89 -4.03 3.18
N PHE A 149 -6.69 -3.40 2.03
CA PHE A 149 -6.24 -2.01 1.93
C PHE A 149 -7.08 -1.29 0.88
N ASP A 150 -7.49 -0.06 1.20
CA ASP A 150 -8.27 0.80 0.31
C ASP A 150 -7.40 1.61 -0.67
N ASN A 151 -6.08 1.45 -0.63
CA ASN A 151 -5.17 2.12 -1.54
C ASN A 151 -5.10 1.41 -2.90
N LEU A 152 -5.04 2.20 -3.96
CA LEU A 152 -4.68 1.78 -5.32
C LEU A 152 -3.16 1.60 -5.46
N SER A 153 -2.56 1.01 -4.43
CA SER A 153 -1.13 0.70 -4.38
C SER A 153 -0.66 -0.13 -5.55
N ASP A 154 0.55 0.15 -6.03
CA ASP A 154 1.18 -0.53 -7.16
C ASP A 154 1.27 -2.04 -6.92
N LEU A 155 0.55 -2.80 -7.76
CA LEU A 155 0.83 -4.22 -8.01
C LEU A 155 2.29 -4.41 -8.48
N GLU A 156 2.89 -3.38 -9.09
CA GLU A 156 4.25 -3.39 -9.61
C GLU A 156 5.34 -3.35 -8.52
N ALA A 157 5.00 -2.99 -7.27
CA ALA A 157 5.99 -2.86 -6.18
C ALA A 157 6.53 -4.21 -5.66
N GLY A 158 6.04 -5.34 -6.21
CA GLY A 158 6.40 -6.69 -5.79
C GLY A 158 5.63 -7.11 -4.53
N GLY A 159 5.26 -8.39 -4.45
CA GLY A 159 4.58 -8.98 -3.28
C GLY A 159 3.06 -9.11 -3.38
N LEU A 160 2.43 -8.59 -4.44
CA LEU A 160 1.01 -8.76 -4.72
C LEU A 160 0.83 -9.48 -6.06
N ASP A 161 0.07 -10.57 -6.06
CA ASP A 161 -0.25 -11.30 -7.28
C ASP A 161 -1.51 -10.72 -7.94
N MET A 162 -2.48 -10.30 -7.12
CA MET A 162 -3.76 -9.78 -7.59
C MET A 162 -4.34 -8.69 -6.66
N ALA A 163 -5.17 -7.83 -7.23
CA ALA A 163 -5.95 -6.85 -6.48
C ALA A 163 -7.39 -6.80 -7.01
N ILE A 164 -8.37 -6.81 -6.10
CA ILE A 164 -9.77 -6.56 -6.43
C ILE A 164 -10.14 -5.17 -5.91
N ARG A 165 -10.42 -4.26 -6.85
CA ARG A 165 -10.69 -2.85 -6.58
C ARG A 165 -12.04 -2.43 -7.15
N ARG A 166 -12.73 -1.53 -6.45
CA ARG A 166 -13.85 -0.78 -7.01
C ARG A 166 -13.27 0.35 -7.84
N LEU A 167 -13.45 0.29 -9.16
CA LEU A 167 -13.05 1.33 -10.09
C LEU A 167 -14.29 2.01 -10.66
N ARG A 168 -14.18 3.32 -10.88
CA ARG A 168 -15.14 4.04 -11.72
C ARG A 168 -14.77 3.82 -13.19
N ASP A 169 -15.74 3.91 -14.08
CA ASP A 169 -15.53 3.71 -15.52
C ASP A 169 -14.56 4.74 -16.16
N ASP A 170 -14.44 5.91 -15.54
CA ASP A 170 -13.52 6.98 -15.92
C ASP A 170 -12.09 6.78 -15.36
N ASN A 171 -11.87 5.80 -14.49
CA ASN A 171 -10.56 5.50 -13.96
C ASN A 171 -9.70 4.79 -15.02
N PRO A 172 -8.49 5.27 -15.35
CA PRO A 172 -7.62 4.64 -16.34
C PRO A 172 -7.34 3.16 -16.09
N LEU A 173 -7.28 2.73 -14.83
CA LEU A 173 -7.04 1.33 -14.48
C LEU A 173 -8.19 0.40 -14.87
N ALA A 174 -9.41 0.93 -15.06
CA ALA A 174 -10.56 0.13 -15.49
C ALA A 174 -10.34 -0.46 -16.91
N ARG A 175 -9.42 0.11 -17.67
CA ARG A 175 -9.04 -0.33 -19.03
C ARG A 175 -7.57 -0.71 -19.14
N ALA A 176 -6.86 -0.81 -18.03
CA ALA A 176 -5.47 -1.22 -18.03
C ALA A 176 -5.34 -2.70 -18.49
N PRO A 177 -4.22 -3.07 -19.12
CA PRO A 177 -3.89 -4.47 -19.37
C PRO A 177 -3.97 -5.29 -18.06
N HIS A 178 -4.41 -6.55 -18.15
CA HIS A 178 -4.59 -7.46 -17.02
C HIS A 178 -5.68 -7.07 -16.00
N THR A 179 -6.49 -6.04 -16.28
CA THR A 179 -7.72 -5.76 -15.52
C THR A 179 -8.88 -6.63 -16.04
N THR A 180 -9.56 -7.33 -15.12
CA THR A 180 -10.77 -8.11 -15.43
C THR A 180 -11.97 -7.55 -14.67
N PHE A 181 -13.06 -7.27 -15.37
CA PHE A 181 -14.32 -6.89 -14.74
C PHE A 181 -14.95 -8.12 -14.06
N LEU A 182 -15.27 -7.99 -12.77
CA LEU A 182 -15.94 -9.05 -12.02
C LEU A 182 -17.46 -8.87 -12.03
N PHE A 183 -17.94 -7.75 -11.50
CA PHE A 183 -19.36 -7.40 -11.42
C PHE A 183 -19.53 -5.92 -11.08
N GLY A 184 -20.73 -5.39 -11.35
CA GLY A 184 -21.13 -4.05 -10.94
C GLY A 184 -21.67 -4.04 -9.50
N GLU A 185 -21.66 -2.88 -8.86
CA GLU A 185 -22.18 -2.70 -7.52
C GLU A 185 -23.22 -1.58 -7.49
N GLN A 186 -24.32 -1.80 -6.76
CA GLN A 186 -25.32 -0.79 -6.46
C GLN A 186 -25.15 -0.28 -5.04
N ILE A 187 -25.02 1.03 -4.88
CA ILE A 187 -24.91 1.70 -3.58
C ILE A 187 -26.27 2.34 -3.27
N THR A 188 -26.85 2.01 -2.12
CA THR A 188 -28.17 2.50 -1.69
C THR A 188 -28.07 3.12 -0.31
N PRO A 189 -28.66 4.32 -0.07
CA PRO A 189 -28.72 4.89 1.27
C PRO A 189 -29.63 4.04 2.17
N VAL A 190 -29.24 3.90 3.43
CA VAL A 190 -30.03 3.22 4.46
C VAL A 190 -30.17 4.12 5.68
N CYS A 191 -31.32 4.07 6.36
CA CYS A 191 -31.55 4.77 7.62
C CYS A 191 -32.03 3.76 8.68
N SER A 192 -31.72 4.05 9.94
CA SER A 192 -32.30 3.29 11.05
C SER A 192 -33.81 3.45 11.02
N PRO A 193 -34.61 2.38 11.21
CA PRO A 193 -36.05 2.49 11.35
C PRO A 193 -36.49 3.48 12.44
N ALA A 194 -35.63 3.73 13.45
CA ALA A 194 -35.89 4.71 14.50
C ALA A 194 -35.69 6.18 14.07
N LEU A 195 -35.17 6.42 12.87
CA LEU A 195 -34.90 7.74 12.29
C LEU A 195 -35.71 8.01 11.01
N ALA A 196 -36.58 7.07 10.62
CA ALA A 196 -37.39 7.09 9.40
C ALA A 196 -38.76 7.75 9.63
#